data_AF-A0A6J4DWW0-F1
#
_entry.id   AF-A0A6J4DWW0-F1
#
_cell.length_a   1.000
_cell.length_b   1.000
_cell.length_c   1.000
_cell.angle_alpha   90.00
_cell.angle_beta   90.00
_cell.angle_gamma   90.00
#
_symmetry.space_group_name_H-M   'P 1'
#
loop_
_entity.id
_entity.type
_entity.pdbx_description
1 polymer ?
#
loop_
_entity_poly.entity_id
_entity_poly.type
_entity_poly.pdbx_seq_one_letter_code
_entity_poly.pdbx_strand_id
1 'polypeptide(L)' 'MELYAEAGTGEAYERRWISMALSCFHGLGRIGTRVFKYAPTEHGGQAGFTVLLRGEEYWVPAVPPA' A
#
# COMPACT_ATOMS: atom_id res chain seq x y z
N MET A 1 17.08 21.17 -6.32
CA MET A 1 16.99 19.70 -6.43
C MET A 1 17.12 19.17 -5.00
N GLU A 2 16.04 19.28 -4.24
CA GLU A 2 16.02 18.97 -2.80
C GLU A 2 15.65 17.51 -2.62
N LEU A 3 16.64 16.75 -2.15
CA LEU A 3 16.61 15.30 -2.02
C LEU A 3 16.77 14.96 -0.53
N TYR A 4 15.88 15.51 0.31
CA TYR A 4 15.88 15.30 1.77
C TYR A 4 14.45 15.42 2.38
N ALA A 5 13.45 14.78 1.77
CA ALA A 5 12.10 14.67 2.34
C ALA A 5 11.64 13.21 2.57
N GLU A 6 12.56 12.24 2.59
CA GLU A 6 12.23 10.80 2.52
C GLU A 6 12.48 10.03 3.82
N ALA A 7 12.36 10.70 4.97
CA ALA A 7 12.35 10.04 6.27
C ALA A 7 10.89 9.83 6.73
N GLY A 8 10.20 8.85 6.15
CA GLY A 8 8.93 8.31 6.68
C GLY A 8 7.68 8.49 5.80
N THR A 9 7.72 9.34 4.78
CA THR A 9 6.63 9.57 3.82
C THR A 9 7.16 9.34 2.41
N GLY A 10 6.93 8.16 1.84
CA GLY A 10 7.40 7.86 0.50
C GLY A 10 7.00 6.47 0.01
N GLU A 11 7.15 6.23 -1.30
CA GLU A 11 6.70 5.02 -2.00
C GLU A 11 7.18 3.73 -1.31
N ALA A 12 8.40 3.73 -0.77
CA ALA A 12 8.95 2.58 -0.05
C ALA A 12 8.20 2.23 1.24
N TYR A 13 7.71 3.24 1.97
CA TYR A 13 6.89 3.04 3.17
C TYR A 13 5.51 2.49 2.79
N GLU A 14 4.85 3.12 1.81
CA GLU A 14 3.55 2.68 1.29
C GLU A 14 3.61 1.23 0.81
N ARG A 15 4.63 0.87 0.03
CA ARG A 15 4.79 -0.51 -0.45
C ARG A 15 5.01 -1.53 0.69
N ARG A 16 5.73 -1.16 1.76
CA ARG A 16 5.91 -2.04 2.93
C ARG A 16 4.59 -2.23 3.67
N TRP A 17 3.85 -1.14 3.87
CA TRP A 17 2.53 -1.18 4.45
C TRP A 17 1.58 -2.05 3.62
N ILE A 18 1.46 -1.79 2.32
CA ILE A 18 0.59 -2.53 1.41
C ILE A 18 0.93 -4.02 1.41
N SER A 19 2.22 -4.38 1.35
CA SER A 19 2.67 -5.78 1.45
C SER A 19 2.18 -6.47 2.74
N MET A 20 2.29 -5.78 3.87
CA MET A 20 1.82 -6.29 5.16
C MET A 20 0.29 -6.37 5.21
N ALA A 21 -0.41 -5.31 4.78
CA ALA A 21 -1.86 -5.20 4.76
C ALA A 21 -2.51 -6.28 3.88
N LEU A 22 -1.95 -6.55 2.70
CA LEU A 22 -2.36 -7.66 1.83
C LEU A 22 -2.26 -9.00 2.56
N SER A 23 -1.20 -9.19 3.32
CA SER A 23 -0.99 -10.44 4.06
C SER A 23 -1.97 -10.56 5.23
N CYS A 24 -2.20 -9.47 5.97
CA CYS A 24 -3.05 -9.45 7.16
C CYS A 24 -4.55 -9.46 6.84
N PHE A 25 -5.02 -8.65 5.89
CA PHE A 25 -6.44 -8.49 5.60
C PHE A 25 -6.97 -9.50 4.58
N HIS A 26 -6.13 -9.89 3.61
CA HIS A 26 -6.55 -10.79 2.52
C HIS A 26 -5.97 -12.20 2.67
N GLY A 27 -5.24 -12.47 3.76
CA GLY A 27 -4.64 -13.80 4.02
C GLY A 27 -3.60 -14.22 2.98
N LEU A 28 -3.08 -13.27 2.22
CA LEU A 28 -2.08 -13.53 1.20
C LEU A 28 -0.76 -13.92 1.89
N GLY A 29 -0.01 -14.85 1.30
CA GLY A 29 1.33 -15.19 1.79
C GLY A 29 2.29 -13.99 1.71
N ARG A 30 3.58 -14.20 1.97
CA ARG A 30 4.58 -13.12 1.92
C ARG A 30 4.62 -12.46 0.53
N ILE A 31 4.02 -11.27 0.40
CA ILE A 31 3.97 -10.51 -0.85
C ILE A 31 5.19 -9.59 -0.96
N GLY A 32 5.94 -9.68 -2.07
CA GLY A 32 7.04 -8.75 -2.34
C GLY A 32 6.56 -7.34 -2.64
N THR A 33 7.28 -6.31 -2.20
CA THR A 33 6.92 -4.89 -2.38
C THR A 33 6.91 -4.41 -3.85
N ARG A 34 7.48 -5.18 -4.77
CA ARG A 34 7.58 -4.88 -6.21
C ARG A 34 6.67 -5.73 -7.09
N VAL A 35 5.92 -6.68 -6.53
CA VAL A 35 5.11 -7.63 -7.33
C VAL A 35 3.68 -7.15 -7.60
N PHE A 36 3.32 -5.99 -7.06
CA PHE A 36 2.02 -5.36 -7.23
C PHE A 36 2.17 -3.92 -7.72
N LYS A 37 1.11 -3.44 -8.39
CA LYS A 37 0.90 -2.02 -8.66
C LYS A 37 -0.12 -1.50 -7.67
N TYR A 38 -0.05 -0.22 -7.32
CA TYR A 38 -1.04 0.39 -6.45
C TYR A 38 -1.34 1.82 -6.88
N ALA A 39 -2.53 2.30 -6.50
CA ALA A 39 -2.95 3.68 -6.64
C ALA A 39 -3.71 4.12 -5.39
N PRO A 40 -3.54 5.37 -4.91
CA PRO A 40 -4.34 5.89 -3.83
C PRO A 40 -5.81 5.98 -4.26
N THR A 41 -6.71 5.56 -3.39
CA THR A 41 -8.15 5.58 -3.62
C THR A 41 -8.89 5.87 -2.32
N GLU A 42 -10.17 6.21 -2.43
CA GLU A 42 -11.08 6.30 -1.30
C GLU A 42 -12.19 5.25 -1.47
N HIS A 43 -12.47 4.48 -0.42
CA HIS A 43 -13.57 3.53 -0.43
C HIS A 43 -14.46 3.78 0.80
N GLY A 44 -15.71 4.17 0.57
CA GLY A 44 -16.68 4.40 1.64
C GLY A 44 -16.28 5.53 2.61
N GLY A 45 -15.58 6.56 2.14
CA GLY A 45 -15.07 7.66 2.96
C GLY A 45 -13.78 7.34 3.72
N GLN A 46 -13.18 6.17 3.49
CA GLN A 46 -11.91 5.79 4.06
C GLN A 46 -10.80 5.84 3.01
N ALA A 47 -9.75 6.61 3.29
CA ALA A 47 -8.56 6.67 2.45
C ALA A 47 -7.82 5.33 2.45
N GLY A 48 -7.30 4.94 1.28
CA GLY A 48 -6.58 3.68 1.10
C GLY A 48 -5.91 3.56 -0.24
N PHE A 49 -5.61 2.32 -0.60
CA PHE A 49 -4.93 1.96 -1.83
C PHE A 49 -5.67 0.83 -2.53
N THR A 50 -5.95 1.02 -3.82
CA THR A 50 -6.28 -0.09 -4.72
C THR A 50 -4.97 -0.72 -5.16
N VAL A 51 -4.88 -2.04 -5.07
CA VAL A 51 -3.69 -2.84 -5.34
C VAL A 51 -4.03 -3.87 -6.39
N LEU A 52 -3.29 -3.86 -7.50
CA LEU A 52 -3.35 -4.89 -8.53
C LEU A 52 -2.20 -5.89 -8.32
N LEU A 53 -2.55 -7.11 -7.92
CA LEU A 53 -1.61 -8.21 -7.69
C LEU A 53 -2.04 -9.41 -8.54
N ARG A 54 -1.17 -9.84 -9.46
CA ARG A 54 -1.40 -11.01 -10.34
C ARG A 54 -2.72 -10.97 -11.13
N GLY A 55 -3.21 -9.77 -11.46
CA GLY A 55 -4.45 -9.58 -12.22
C GLY A 55 -5.71 -9.52 -11.36
N GLU A 56 -5.58 -9.70 -10.04
CA GLU A 56 -6.66 -9.50 -9.07
C GLU A 56 -6.51 -8.15 -8.36
N GLU A 57 -7.63 -7.50 -8.12
CA GLU A 57 -7.69 -6.20 -7.46
C GLU A 57 -8.06 -6.36 -5.98
N TYR A 58 -7.28 -5.72 -5.12
CA TYR A 58 -7.48 -5.70 -3.69
C TYR A 58 -7.53 -4.27 -3.20
N TRP A 59 -8.29 -4.04 -2.14
CA TRP A 59 -8.28 -2.76 -1.44
C TRP A 59 -7.64 -2.92 -0.07
N VAL A 60 -6.78 -1.97 0.31
CA VAL A 60 -6.21 -1.90 1.66
C VAL A 60 -6.33 -0.48 2.22
N PRO A 61 -6.62 -0.32 3.53
CA PRO A 61 -6.73 1.00 4.13
C PRO A 61 -5.38 1.70 4.19
N ALA A 62 -5.38 3.04 4.16
CA ALA A 62 -4.17 3.81 4.42
C ALA A 62 -3.82 3.70 5.90
N VAL A 63 -2.53 3.85 6.24
CA VAL A 63 -2.13 3.94 7.65
C VAL A 63 -2.76 5.20 8.22
N PRO A 64 -3.51 5.12 9.34
CA PRO A 64 -4.00 6.32 9.99
C PRO A 64 -2.82 7.22 10.36
N PRO A 65 -2.90 8.54 10.15
CA PRO A 65 -1.87 9.43 10.65
C PRO A 65 -1.73 9.21 12.16
N ALA A 66 -0.48 9.03 12.60
CA ALA A 66 -0.15 8.83 14.02
C ALA A 66 -0.51 10.07 14.85
#